data_AF-A0A2N3GIU0-F1
#
_entry.id   AF-A0A2N3GIU0-F1
#
_cell.length_a   1.000
_cell.length_b   1.000
_cell.length_c   1.000
_cell.angle_alpha   90.00
_cell.angle_beta   90.00
_cell.angle_gamma   90.00
#
_symmetry.space_group_name_H-M   'P 1'
#
loop_
_entity.id
_entity.type
_entity.pdbx_description
1 polymer ?
#
loop_
_entity_poly.entity_id
_entity_poly.type
_entity_poly.pdbx_seq_one_letter_code
_entity_poly.pdbx_strand_id
1 'polypeptide(L)'
;MSPVWALVLKVLVVAALGAIAVFVGSPVVSWLFRRVDASAAKAVTKATSAGGAEQDAPTAAPRLQAAAALLRGGHWIGLLERLAIFATLLSGFGEGIAVILAVKSLARYPELRATTSGAAERFIIGTFASTLFAAACAGLAWWLIGLW
;
A
#
# COMPACT_ATOMS: atom_id res chain seq x y z
N MET A 1 -32.22 20.86 -2.59
CA MET A 1 -31.03 21.31 -3.35
C MET A 1 -31.30 21.15 -4.83
N SER A 2 -30.87 22.07 -5.68
CA SER A 2 -30.96 21.85 -7.14
C SER A 2 -30.12 20.62 -7.53
N PRO A 3 -30.53 19.82 -8.52
CA PRO A 3 -29.81 18.61 -8.94
C PRO A 3 -28.34 18.86 -9.32
N VAL A 4 -28.02 20.06 -9.82
CA VAL A 4 -26.65 20.48 -10.14
C VAL A 4 -25.74 20.49 -8.91
N TRP A 5 -26.20 21.06 -7.79
CA TRP A 5 -25.42 21.09 -6.54
C TRP A 5 -25.18 19.70 -5.96
N ALA A 6 -26.16 18.81 -6.07
CA ALA A 6 -25.98 17.41 -5.64
C ALA A 6 -24.91 16.71 -6.48
N LEU A 7 -24.90 16.91 -7.81
CA LEU A 7 -23.89 16.36 -8.69
C LEU A 7 -22.49 16.89 -8.35
N VAL A 8 -22.35 18.21 -8.17
CA VAL A 8 -21.07 18.84 -7.82
C VAL A 8 -20.52 18.27 -6.50
N LEU A 9 -21.36 18.16 -5.47
CA LEU A 9 -20.94 17.58 -4.20
C LEU A 9 -20.51 16.11 -4.33
N LYS A 10 -21.23 15.30 -5.10
CA LYS A 10 -20.86 13.90 -5.36
C LYS A 10 -19.49 13.82 -6.04
N VAL A 11 -19.24 14.63 -7.06
CA VAL A 11 -17.93 14.70 -7.74
C VAL A 11 -16.82 15.12 -6.78
N LEU A 12 -17.07 16.13 -5.93
CA LEU A 12 -16.09 16.58 -4.93
C LEU A 12 -15.76 15.50 -3.91
N VAL A 13 -16.77 14.75 -3.43
CA VAL A 13 -16.56 13.63 -2.50
C VAL A 13 -15.73 12.52 -3.15
N VAL A 14 -16.04 12.13 -4.38
CA VAL A 14 -15.25 11.13 -5.14
C VAL A 14 -13.82 11.61 -5.32
N ALA A 15 -13.61 12.85 -5.76
CA ALA A 15 -12.28 13.39 -6.01
C ALA A 15 -11.45 13.47 -4.71
N ALA A 16 -12.06 13.94 -3.62
CA ALA A 16 -11.39 14.04 -2.32
C ALA A 16 -11.00 12.66 -1.77
N LEU A 17 -11.92 11.69 -1.79
CA LEU A 17 -11.63 10.34 -1.30
C LEU A 17 -10.68 9.57 -2.21
N GLY A 18 -10.73 9.82 -3.52
CA GLY A 18 -9.75 9.29 -4.47
C GLY A 18 -8.35 9.83 -4.19
N ALA A 19 -8.22 11.14 -3.97
CA ALA A 19 -6.95 11.75 -3.59
C ALA A 19 -6.43 11.20 -2.24
N ILE A 20 -7.31 11.02 -1.25
CA ILE A 20 -6.95 10.41 0.03
C ILE A 20 -6.47 8.98 -0.17
N ALA A 21 -7.21 8.15 -0.90
CA ALA A 21 -6.85 6.77 -1.19
C ALA A 21 -5.44 6.70 -1.79
N VAL A 22 -5.17 7.56 -2.76
CA VAL A 22 -3.95 7.59 -3.57
C VAL A 22 -2.75 8.11 -2.76
N PHE A 23 -2.85 9.30 -2.17
CA PHE A 23 -1.70 9.97 -1.53
C PHE A 23 -1.50 9.59 -0.05
N VAL A 24 -2.58 9.37 0.70
CA VAL A 24 -2.50 9.03 2.13
C VAL A 24 -2.24 7.54 2.35
N GLY A 25 -2.50 6.69 1.35
CA GLY A 25 -2.21 5.27 1.45
C GLY A 25 -0.73 4.96 1.72
N SER A 26 0.21 5.68 1.10
CA SER A 26 1.65 5.48 1.28
C SER A 26 2.12 5.66 2.73
N PRO A 27 1.82 6.80 3.41
CA PRO A 27 2.19 6.97 4.81
C PRO A 27 1.45 6.01 5.76
N VAL A 28 0.21 5.62 5.46
CA VAL A 28 -0.55 4.65 6.27
C VAL A 28 0.11 3.28 6.25
N VAL A 29 0.45 2.75 5.07
CA VAL A 29 1.14 1.46 4.94
C VAL A 29 2.53 1.50 5.59
N SER A 30 3.24 2.62 5.43
CA SER A 30 4.55 2.81 6.08
C SER A 30 4.45 2.86 7.60
N TRP A 31 3.39 3.47 8.13
CA TRP A 31 3.10 3.51 9.57
C TRP A 31 2.78 2.11 10.10
N LEU A 32 2.00 1.32 9.35
CA LEU A 32 1.70 -0.07 9.70
C LEU A 32 2.98 -0.89 9.84
N PHE A 33 3.90 -0.81 8.87
CA PHE A 33 5.17 -1.52 8.94
C PHE A 33 6.01 -1.10 10.15
N ARG A 34 6.06 0.20 10.48
CA ARG A 34 6.77 0.65 11.70
C ARG A 34 6.21 0.02 12.97
N ARG A 35 4.90 -0.24 13.05
CA ARG A 35 4.28 -0.91 14.20
C ARG A 35 4.57 -2.41 14.24
N VAL A 36 4.57 -3.06 13.09
CA VAL A 36 4.95 -4.49 12.97
C VAL A 36 6.43 -4.67 13.32
N ASP A 37 7.31 -3.87 12.73
CA ASP A 37 8.75 -3.93 12.96
C ASP A 37 9.11 -3.56 14.41
N ALA A 38 8.46 -2.57 15.02
CA ALA A 38 8.67 -2.23 16.44
C ALA A 38 8.23 -3.35 17.39
N SER A 39 7.20 -4.11 17.01
CA SER A 39 6.73 -5.27 17.79
C SER A 39 7.68 -6.46 17.66
N ALA A 40 8.17 -6.70 16.44
CA ALA A 40 9.20 -7.71 16.17
C ALA A 40 10.53 -7.37 16.86
N ALA A 41 10.97 -6.10 16.80
CA ALA A 41 12.17 -5.64 17.49
C ALA A 41 12.06 -5.83 19.01
N LYS A 42 10.91 -5.50 19.62
CA LYS A 42 10.68 -5.78 21.05
C LYS A 42 10.72 -7.27 21.38
N ALA A 43 10.21 -8.14 20.50
CA ALA A 43 10.27 -9.59 20.67
C ALA A 43 11.71 -10.12 20.55
N VAL A 44 12.48 -9.64 19.57
CA VAL A 44 13.89 -9.98 19.39
C VAL A 44 14.73 -9.44 20.55
N THR A 45 14.59 -8.19 20.96
CA THR A 45 15.33 -7.64 22.12
C THR A 45 15.03 -8.44 23.40
N LYS A 46 13.79 -8.93 23.59
CA LYS A 46 13.43 -9.80 24.71
C LYS A 46 14.08 -11.20 24.62
N ALA A 47 14.31 -11.71 23.40
CA ALA A 47 14.98 -12.98 23.16
C ALA A 47 16.52 -12.85 23.18
N THR A 48 17.07 -11.76 22.65
CA THR A 48 18.51 -11.42 22.63
C THR A 48 19.00 -10.95 23.99
N SER A 49 18.14 -10.38 24.85
CA SER A 49 18.46 -10.23 26.28
C SER A 49 18.65 -11.58 27.00
N ALA A 50 18.36 -12.70 26.34
CA ALA A 50 18.68 -14.06 26.78
C ALA A 50 19.82 -14.75 25.97
N GLY A 51 20.46 -14.09 25.00
CA GLY A 51 21.56 -14.65 24.19
C GLY A 51 22.25 -13.60 23.32
N GLY A 52 23.54 -13.34 23.58
CA GLY A 52 24.29 -12.19 23.05
C GLY A 52 25.07 -12.39 21.73
N ALA A 53 25.69 -11.27 21.31
CA ALA A 53 26.61 -11.01 20.18
C ALA A 53 25.97 -10.86 18.78
N GLU A 54 26.54 -10.15 17.79
CA GLU A 54 27.40 -8.95 17.63
C GLU A 54 27.39 -8.72 16.09
N GLN A 55 27.37 -7.48 15.62
CA GLN A 55 27.04 -7.12 14.22
C GLN A 55 28.24 -6.55 13.48
N ASP A 56 28.56 -7.13 12.32
CA ASP A 56 29.53 -6.59 11.36
C ASP A 56 28.89 -6.39 9.98
N ALA A 57 29.15 -5.23 9.35
CA ALA A 57 28.73 -4.87 8.00
C ALA A 57 29.84 -4.11 7.27
N PRO A 58 30.02 -4.30 5.95
CA PRO A 58 30.16 -3.10 5.10
C PRO A 58 29.57 -3.19 3.67
N THR A 59 29.67 -2.04 2.95
CA THR A 59 29.57 -1.77 1.49
C THR A 59 28.30 -1.04 0.99
N ALA A 60 28.06 0.20 1.44
CA ALA A 60 26.77 0.91 1.28
C ALA A 60 26.55 1.74 -0.03
N ALA A 61 27.58 2.19 -0.75
CA ALA A 61 27.39 3.28 -1.73
C ALA A 61 26.67 2.90 -3.06
N PRO A 62 27.02 1.83 -3.79
CA PRO A 62 26.32 1.46 -5.04
C PRO A 62 24.91 0.91 -4.79
N ARG A 63 24.72 0.25 -3.64
CA ARG A 63 23.42 -0.25 -3.18
C ARG A 63 22.43 0.87 -2.89
N LEU A 64 22.89 2.03 -2.43
CA LEU A 64 22.02 3.15 -2.06
C LEU A 64 21.33 3.79 -3.28
N GLN A 65 22.01 3.87 -4.42
CA GLN A 65 21.45 4.42 -5.66
C GLN A 65 20.49 3.45 -6.35
N ALA A 66 20.84 2.16 -6.40
CA ALA A 66 19.92 1.11 -6.84
C ALA A 66 18.68 1.01 -5.93
N ALA A 67 18.87 1.11 -4.60
CA ALA A 67 17.77 1.18 -3.64
C ALA A 67 16.92 2.44 -3.84
N ALA A 68 17.52 3.62 -4.05
CA ALA A 68 16.78 4.85 -4.29
C ALA A 68 15.95 4.80 -5.59
N ALA A 69 16.47 4.20 -6.67
CA ALA A 69 15.72 4.00 -7.91
C ALA A 69 14.56 2.99 -7.73
N LEU A 70 14.80 1.87 -7.04
CA LEU A 70 13.75 0.90 -6.68
C LEU A 70 12.65 1.51 -5.79
N LEU A 71 13.04 2.38 -4.85
CA LEU A 71 12.14 3.06 -3.92
C LEU A 71 11.21 4.05 -4.66
N ARG A 72 11.67 4.66 -5.76
CA ARG A 72 10.84 5.55 -6.59
C ARG A 72 9.86 4.75 -7.46
N GLY A 73 10.32 3.67 -8.08
CA GLY A 73 9.46 2.81 -8.91
C GLY A 73 8.34 2.16 -8.11
N GLY A 74 8.65 1.63 -6.92
CA GLY A 74 7.65 1.03 -6.04
C GLY A 74 6.56 2.01 -5.56
N HIS A 75 6.92 3.28 -5.32
CA HIS A 75 5.97 4.29 -4.87
C HIS A 75 4.93 4.62 -5.96
N TRP A 76 5.38 4.84 -7.20
CA TRP A 76 4.48 5.17 -8.32
C TRP A 76 3.56 4.00 -8.67
N ILE A 77 4.06 2.76 -8.65
CA ILE A 77 3.23 1.57 -8.86
C ILE A 77 2.13 1.50 -7.79
N GLY A 78 2.46 1.72 -6.53
CA GLY A 78 1.46 1.74 -5.44
C GLY A 78 0.44 2.88 -5.57
N LEU A 79 0.82 4.01 -6.18
CA LEU A 79 -0.09 5.11 -6.47
C LEU A 79 -1.12 4.72 -7.52
N LEU A 80 -0.65 4.16 -8.64
CA LEU A 80 -1.47 3.75 -9.77
C LEU A 80 -2.41 2.61 -9.39
N GLU A 81 -1.96 1.65 -8.60
CA GLU A 81 -2.83 0.57 -8.11
C GLU A 81 -3.97 1.07 -7.25
N ARG A 82 -3.71 1.98 -6.32
CA ARG A 82 -4.76 2.51 -5.44
C ARG A 82 -5.77 3.31 -6.23
N LEU A 83 -5.31 4.09 -7.21
CA LEU A 83 -6.20 4.78 -8.14
C LEU A 83 -7.06 3.77 -8.92
N ALA A 84 -6.44 2.71 -9.45
CA ALA A 84 -7.14 1.68 -10.21
C ALA A 84 -8.17 0.93 -9.33
N ILE A 85 -7.79 0.49 -8.13
CA ILE A 85 -8.69 -0.19 -7.18
C ILE A 85 -9.87 0.71 -6.82
N PHE A 86 -9.61 1.99 -6.50
CA PHE A 86 -10.65 2.96 -6.17
C PHE A 86 -11.61 3.17 -7.35
N ALA A 87 -11.08 3.33 -8.56
CA ALA A 87 -11.88 3.52 -9.77
C ALA A 87 -12.72 2.27 -10.10
N THR A 88 -12.13 1.07 -10.06
CA THR A 88 -12.83 -0.18 -10.39
C THR A 88 -14.00 -0.43 -9.44
N LEU A 89 -13.81 -0.16 -8.14
CA LEU A 89 -14.87 -0.30 -7.15
C LEU A 89 -16.01 0.71 -7.37
N LEU A 90 -15.68 1.98 -7.64
CA LEU A 90 -16.71 3.00 -7.92
C LEU A 90 -17.48 2.75 -9.21
N SER A 91 -16.83 2.16 -10.22
CA SER A 91 -17.46 1.77 -11.48
C SER A 91 -18.28 0.48 -11.38
N GLY A 92 -18.33 -0.17 -10.22
CA GLY A 92 -19.04 -1.44 -10.01
C GLY A 92 -18.32 -2.67 -10.60
N PHE A 93 -17.07 -2.52 -11.04
CA PHE A 93 -16.24 -3.59 -11.58
C PHE A 93 -15.31 -4.17 -10.51
N GLY A 94 -15.88 -4.90 -9.54
CA GLY A 94 -15.13 -5.47 -8.42
C GLY A 94 -14.00 -6.42 -8.84
N GLU A 95 -14.21 -7.18 -9.92
CA GLU A 95 -13.23 -8.12 -10.49
C GLU A 95 -11.93 -7.42 -10.93
N GLY A 96 -11.96 -6.10 -11.17
CA GLY A 96 -10.77 -5.32 -11.47
C GLY A 96 -9.69 -5.43 -10.41
N ILE A 97 -10.05 -5.63 -9.14
CA ILE A 97 -9.07 -5.83 -8.05
C ILE A 97 -8.24 -7.09 -8.30
N ALA A 98 -8.87 -8.20 -8.68
CA ALA A 98 -8.16 -9.45 -8.94
C ALA A 98 -7.13 -9.28 -10.07
N VAL A 99 -7.52 -8.58 -11.14
CA VAL A 99 -6.64 -8.27 -12.27
C VAL A 99 -5.45 -7.41 -11.83
N ILE A 100 -5.70 -6.34 -11.07
CA ILE A 100 -4.66 -5.43 -10.58
C ILE A 100 -3.65 -6.17 -9.70
N LEU A 101 -4.13 -6.99 -8.76
CA LEU A 101 -3.28 -7.78 -7.87
C LEU A 101 -2.48 -8.85 -8.63
N ALA A 102 -3.09 -9.49 -9.64
CA ALA A 102 -2.41 -10.45 -10.49
C ALA A 102 -1.27 -9.79 -11.27
N VAL A 103 -1.52 -8.67 -11.93
CA VAL A 103 -0.49 -7.93 -12.68
C VAL A 103 0.65 -7.48 -11.75
N LYS A 104 0.32 -6.93 -10.57
CA LYS A 104 1.33 -6.53 -9.58
C LYS A 104 2.21 -7.70 -9.14
N SER A 105 1.60 -8.82 -8.78
CA SER A 105 2.30 -9.98 -8.24
C SER A 105 3.19 -10.66 -9.29
N LEU A 106 2.75 -10.74 -10.55
CA LEU A 106 3.55 -11.24 -11.66
C LEU A 106 4.79 -10.37 -11.92
N ALA A 107 4.65 -9.05 -11.88
CA ALA A 107 5.76 -8.13 -12.10
C ALA A 107 6.87 -8.25 -11.03
N ARG A 108 6.52 -8.66 -9.81
CA ARG A 108 7.45 -8.79 -8.67
C ARG A 108 7.91 -10.23 -8.42
N TYR A 109 7.34 -11.21 -9.12
CA TYR A 109 7.64 -12.64 -8.90
C TYR A 109 9.14 -13.00 -9.09
N PRO A 110 9.85 -12.52 -10.12
CA PRO A 110 11.27 -12.85 -10.30
C PRO A 110 12.15 -12.33 -9.15
N GLU A 111 11.83 -11.14 -8.63
CA GLU A 111 12.55 -10.50 -7.53
C GLU A 111 12.30 -11.23 -6.21
N LEU A 112 11.05 -11.61 -5.94
CA LEU A 112 10.69 -12.34 -4.72
C LEU A 112 11.32 -13.73 -4.68
N ARG A 113 11.37 -14.43 -5.82
CA ARG A 113 12.00 -15.76 -5.94
C ARG A 113 13.52 -15.74 -5.68
N ALA A 114 14.17 -14.60 -5.90
CA ALA A 114 15.60 -14.42 -5.69
C ALA A 114 15.96 -13.96 -4.26
N THR A 115 14.98 -13.67 -3.41
CA THR A 115 15.18 -13.09 -2.06
C THR A 115 14.74 -14.03 -0.93
N THR A 116 15.21 -13.74 0.29
CA THR A 116 14.85 -14.43 1.54
C THR A 116 13.36 -14.34 1.87
N SER A 117 12.81 -15.33 2.58
CA SER A 117 11.37 -15.46 2.92
C SER A 117 10.69 -14.18 3.45
N GLY A 118 11.39 -13.37 4.24
CA GLY A 118 10.83 -12.13 4.81
C GLY A 118 10.50 -11.01 3.80
N ALA A 119 11.09 -11.01 2.61
CA ALA A 119 10.77 -10.02 1.57
C ALA A 119 9.40 -10.28 0.93
N ALA A 120 9.06 -11.56 0.70
CA ALA A 120 7.77 -11.97 0.18
C ALA A 120 6.63 -11.67 1.15
N GLU A 121 6.81 -11.94 2.44
CA GLU A 121 5.83 -11.63 3.48
C GLU A 121 5.54 -10.12 3.54
N ARG A 122 6.60 -9.28 3.54
CA ARG A 122 6.45 -7.82 3.51
C ARG A 122 5.72 -7.34 2.26
N PHE A 123 5.99 -7.94 1.10
CA PHE A 123 5.28 -7.61 -0.13
C PHE A 123 3.78 -7.93 -0.05
N ILE A 124 3.42 -9.11 0.48
CA ILE A 124 2.02 -9.53 0.64
C ILE A 124 1.30 -8.62 1.63
N ILE A 125 1.87 -8.40 2.82
CA ILE A 125 1.28 -7.55 3.86
C ILE A 125 1.08 -6.13 3.34
N GLY A 126 2.09 -5.57 2.65
CA GLY A 126 2.02 -4.21 2.12
C GLY A 126 0.95 -4.06 1.04
N THR A 127 0.84 -5.04 0.15
CA THR A 127 -0.17 -5.08 -0.91
C THR A 127 -1.58 -5.19 -0.31
N PHE A 128 -1.78 -6.09 0.64
CA PHE A 128 -3.08 -6.30 1.28
C PHE A 128 -3.53 -5.07 2.06
N ALA A 129 -2.66 -4.49 2.88
CA ALA A 129 -2.95 -3.28 3.64
C ALA A 129 -3.29 -2.08 2.73
N SER A 130 -2.52 -1.90 1.64
CA SER A 130 -2.77 -0.83 0.66
C SER A 130 -4.11 -1.02 -0.07
N THR A 131 -4.44 -2.26 -0.42
CA THR A 131 -5.70 -2.61 -1.09
C THR A 131 -6.90 -2.37 -0.19
N LEU A 132 -6.82 -2.80 1.08
CA LEU A 132 -7.87 -2.56 2.07
C LEU A 132 -8.10 -1.05 2.30
N PHE A 133 -7.04 -0.26 2.35
CA PHE A 133 -7.16 1.19 2.51
C PHE A 133 -7.89 1.84 1.33
N ALA A 134 -7.51 1.51 0.09
CA ALA A 134 -8.18 2.02 -1.10
C ALA A 134 -9.65 1.56 -1.18
N ALA A 135 -9.92 0.30 -0.83
CA ALA A 135 -11.27 -0.25 -0.78
C ALA A 135 -12.14 0.44 0.28
N ALA A 136 -11.58 0.74 1.46
CA ALA A 136 -12.28 1.49 2.50
C ALA A 136 -12.64 2.91 2.04
N CYS A 137 -11.73 3.61 1.36
CA CYS A 137 -12.03 4.92 0.77
C CYS A 137 -13.13 4.84 -0.31
N ALA A 138 -13.11 3.82 -1.16
CA ALA A 138 -14.13 3.62 -2.18
C ALA A 138 -15.50 3.31 -1.56
N GLY A 139 -15.54 2.42 -0.56
CA GLY A 139 -16.76 2.11 0.19
C GLY A 139 -17.32 3.34 0.91
N LEU A 140 -16.46 4.17 1.51
CA LEU A 140 -16.87 5.43 2.13
C LEU A 140 -17.43 6.42 1.10
N ALA A 141 -16.83 6.52 -0.09
CA ALA A 141 -17.33 7.36 -1.17
C ALA A 141 -18.72 6.90 -1.61
N TRP A 142 -18.89 5.60 -1.82
CA TRP A 142 -20.16 4.99 -2.22
C TRP A 142 -21.25 5.24 -1.17
N TRP A 143 -20.91 5.06 0.11
CA TRP A 143 -21.82 5.33 1.22
C TRP A 143 -22.25 6.79 1.27
N LEU A 144 -21.30 7.74 1.25
CA LEU A 144 -21.61 9.18 1.33
C LEU A 144 -22.46 9.66 0.15
N ILE A 145 -22.18 9.19 -1.06
CA ILE A 145 -22.92 9.56 -2.27
C ILE A 145 -24.34 8.99 -2.27
N GLY A 146 -24.56 7.88 -1.57
CA GLY A 146 -25.87 7.25 -1.41
C GLY A 146 -26.78 7.90 -0.35
N LEU A 147 -26.26 8.81 0.48
CA LEU A 147 -27.03 9.47 1.53
C LEU A 147 -28.00 10.55 1.00
N TRP A 148 -27.82 11.03 -0.24
CA TRP A 148 -28.64 12.11 -0.83
C TRP A 148 -28.75 12.05 -2.36
#